data_AF-A0A2T0MN35-F1
#
_entry.id   AF-A0A2T0MN35-F1
#
_cell.length_a   1.000
_cell.length_b   1.000
_cell.length_c   1.000
_cell.angle_alpha   90.00
_cell.angle_beta   90.00
_cell.angle_gamma   90.00
#
_symmetry.space_group_name_H-M   'P 1'
#
loop_
_entity.id
_entity.type
_entity.pdbx_description
1 polymer ?
#
loop_
_entity_poly.entity_id
_entity_poly.type
_entity_poly.pdbx_seq_one_letter_code
_entity_poly.pdbx_strand_id
1 'polypeptide(L)'
;MYADPPAPREKGLAEAPPGGPLAAPQYFNPEYERLVVAWKAVLPQLDALRAALDKAYGLASSPQTWDAPVGERYVEEMREWRTRLSLYRHSVLTAISDEAAGTPRWVPSKADAPHAFPA
;
A
#
# COMPACT_ATOMS: atom_id res chain seq x y z
N MET A 1 -12.36 12.99 5.02
CA MET A 1 -11.99 11.62 4.59
C MET A 1 -10.47 11.62 4.46
N TYR A 2 -9.76 10.67 5.07
CA TYR A 2 -8.30 10.61 4.95
C TYR A 2 -7.95 10.29 3.51
N ALA A 3 -7.05 11.07 2.91
CA ALA A 3 -6.51 10.76 1.60
C ALA A 3 -5.54 9.57 1.73
N ASP A 4 -5.55 8.69 0.74
CA ASP A 4 -4.53 7.64 0.65
C ASP A 4 -3.16 8.30 0.41
N PRO A 5 -2.08 7.79 1.05
CA PRO A 5 -0.73 8.27 0.79
C PRO A 5 -0.26 7.88 -0.62
N PRO A 6 0.85 8.44 -1.12
CA PRO A 6 1.40 8.04 -2.40
C PRO A 6 1.85 6.57 -2.38
N ALA A 7 1.54 5.84 -3.46
CA ALA A 7 1.97 4.45 -3.61
C ALA A 7 3.50 4.36 -3.83
N PRO A 8 4.17 3.30 -3.31
CA PRO A 8 5.55 3.00 -3.66
C PRO A 8 5.72 2.84 -5.17
N ARG A 9 6.83 3.39 -5.72
CA ARG A 9 7.06 3.44 -7.16
C ARG A 9 7.78 2.20 -7.66
N GLU A 10 7.08 1.44 -8.50
CA GLU A 10 7.62 0.31 -9.26
C GLU A 10 8.91 0.65 -10.01
N LYS A 11 9.74 -0.37 -10.25
CA LYS A 11 10.87 -0.25 -11.16
C LYS A 11 10.36 -0.08 -12.61
N GLY A 12 10.74 1.01 -13.26
CA GLY A 12 10.45 1.19 -14.68
C GLY A 12 11.24 0.22 -15.56
N LEU A 13 10.69 -0.15 -16.72
CA LEU A 13 11.32 -1.09 -17.67
C LEU A 13 12.71 -0.66 -18.14
N ALA A 14 12.90 0.64 -18.36
CA ALA A 14 14.17 1.26 -18.73
C ALA A 14 14.81 2.04 -17.57
N GLU A 15 14.34 1.82 -16.34
CA GLU A 15 14.87 2.54 -15.18
C GLU A 15 16.23 1.98 -14.78
N ALA A 16 17.23 2.86 -14.76
CA ALA A 16 18.59 2.57 -14.37
C ALA A 16 18.91 3.19 -12.99
N PRO A 17 19.90 2.65 -12.25
CA PRO A 17 20.32 3.24 -10.99
C PRO A 17 20.78 4.70 -11.18
N PRO A 18 20.55 5.56 -10.18
CA PRO A 18 21.08 6.91 -10.20
C PRO A 18 22.62 6.85 -10.07
N GLY A 19 23.32 7.26 -11.11
CA GLY A 19 24.79 7.28 -11.13
C GLY A 19 25.36 7.52 -12.53
N GLY A 20 26.53 8.15 -12.58
CA GLY A 20 27.30 8.29 -13.83
C GLY A 20 28.09 7.01 -14.16
N PRO A 21 28.83 7.00 -15.29
CA PRO A 21 29.59 5.84 -15.77
C PRO A 21 30.63 5.28 -14.78
N LEU A 22 31.00 6.06 -13.76
CA LEU A 22 31.98 5.72 -12.73
C LEU A 22 31.34 5.25 -11.40
N ALA A 23 30.01 5.19 -11.32
CA ALA A 23 29.33 4.72 -10.12
C ALA A 23 29.50 3.20 -9.96
N ALA A 24 29.63 2.75 -8.71
CA ALA A 24 29.65 1.31 -8.41
C ALA A 24 28.39 0.62 -8.97
N PRO A 25 28.49 -0.65 -9.42
CA PRO A 25 27.32 -1.39 -9.88
C PRO A 25 26.24 -1.42 -8.81
N GLN A 26 25.02 -1.03 -9.18
CA GLN A 26 23.86 -1.04 -8.28
C GLN A 26 22.78 -1.96 -8.86
N TYR A 27 21.98 -2.54 -7.98
CA TYR A 27 20.80 -3.31 -8.35
C TYR A 27 19.57 -2.80 -7.62
N PHE A 28 18.39 -3.11 -8.16
CA PHE A 28 17.13 -2.67 -7.58
C PHE A 28 16.88 -3.40 -6.27
N ASN A 29 16.54 -2.67 -5.21
CA ASN A 29 16.45 -3.22 -3.87
C ASN A 29 15.26 -4.21 -3.76
N PRO A 30 15.51 -5.50 -3.46
CA PRO A 30 14.44 -6.48 -3.28
C PRO A 30 13.52 -6.17 -2.08
N GLU A 31 14.04 -5.49 -1.05
CA GLU A 31 13.23 -5.09 0.11
C GLU A 31 12.21 -4.02 -0.29
N TYR A 32 12.62 -3.04 -1.10
CA TYR A 32 11.72 -2.05 -1.67
C TYR A 32 10.65 -2.71 -2.56
N GLU A 33 11.05 -3.67 -3.41
CA GLU A 33 10.12 -4.39 -4.29
C GLU A 33 9.04 -5.14 -3.49
N ARG A 34 9.38 -5.70 -2.32
CA ARG A 34 8.37 -6.33 -1.44
C ARG A 34 7.32 -5.35 -0.95
N LEU A 35 7.70 -4.09 -0.69
CA LEU A 35 6.75 -3.05 -0.27
C LEU A 35 5.80 -2.66 -1.42
N VAL A 36 6.31 -2.58 -2.64
CA VAL A 36 5.50 -2.39 -3.85
C VAL A 36 4.49 -3.53 -4.01
N VAL A 37 4.94 -4.79 -3.86
CA VAL A 37 4.06 -5.96 -3.92
C VAL A 37 3.01 -5.94 -2.80
N ALA A 38 3.41 -5.60 -1.57
CA ALA A 38 2.50 -5.50 -0.44
C ALA A 38 1.41 -4.46 -0.70
N TRP A 39 1.78 -3.27 -1.21
CA TRP A 39 0.82 -2.24 -1.59
C TRP A 39 -0.21 -2.76 -2.60
N LYS A 40 0.27 -3.37 -3.70
CA LYS A 40 -0.58 -3.93 -4.77
C LYS A 40 -1.50 -5.04 -4.29
N ALA A 41 -1.08 -5.82 -3.30
CA ALA A 41 -1.88 -6.90 -2.74
C ALA A 41 -2.96 -6.37 -1.79
N VAL A 42 -2.62 -5.40 -0.94
CA VAL A 42 -3.50 -4.92 0.14
C VAL A 42 -4.55 -3.93 -0.37
N LEU A 43 -4.19 -2.99 -1.25
CA LEU A 43 -5.10 -1.94 -1.70
C LEU A 43 -6.42 -2.49 -2.29
N PRO A 44 -6.40 -3.47 -3.24
CA PRO A 44 -7.63 -4.03 -3.79
C PRO A 44 -8.49 -4.77 -2.76
N GLN A 45 -7.87 -5.39 -1.74
CA GLN A 45 -8.61 -6.07 -0.68
C GLN A 45 -9.35 -5.07 0.20
N LEU A 46 -8.71 -3.94 0.54
CA LEU A 46 -9.35 -2.85 1.29
C LEU A 46 -10.48 -2.20 0.48
N ASP A 47 -10.31 -2.04 -0.84
CA ASP A 47 -11.37 -1.57 -1.73
C ASP A 47 -12.56 -2.53 -1.75
N ALA A 48 -12.30 -3.84 -1.84
CA ALA A 48 -13.34 -4.87 -1.82
C ALA A 48 -14.12 -4.89 -0.49
N LEU A 49 -13.43 -4.80 0.65
CA LEU A 49 -14.05 -4.71 1.97
C LEU A 49 -14.92 -3.46 2.10
N ARG A 50 -14.44 -2.31 1.61
CA ARG A 50 -15.22 -1.08 1.60
C ARG A 50 -16.48 -1.24 0.76
N ALA A 51 -16.36 -1.78 -0.45
CA ALA A 51 -17.50 -2.00 -1.33
C ALA A 51 -18.54 -2.95 -0.70
N ALA A 52 -18.09 -4.00 -0.01
CA ALA A 52 -18.96 -4.91 0.70
C ALA A 52 -19.74 -4.22 1.83
N LEU A 53 -19.07 -3.38 2.64
CA LEU A 53 -19.72 -2.60 3.70
C LEU A 53 -20.67 -1.54 3.15
N ASP A 54 -20.29 -0.84 2.07
CA ASP A 54 -21.14 0.16 1.42
C ASP A 54 -22.44 -0.49 0.88
N LYS A 55 -22.35 -1.70 0.31
CA LYS A 55 -23.51 -2.47 -0.12
C LYS A 55 -24.39 -2.89 1.06
N ALA A 56 -23.80 -3.42 2.13
CA ALA A 56 -24.54 -3.83 3.32
C ALA A 56 -25.26 -2.64 3.97
N TYR A 57 -24.58 -1.49 4.08
CA TYR A 57 -25.14 -0.26 4.58
C TYR A 57 -26.34 0.21 3.73
N GLY A 58 -26.20 0.19 2.39
CA GLY A 58 -27.30 0.59 1.49
C GLY A 58 -28.56 -0.28 1.66
N LEU A 59 -28.38 -1.59 1.82
CA LEU A 59 -29.49 -2.52 2.08
C LEU A 59 -30.16 -2.27 3.44
N ALA A 60 -29.36 -1.98 4.47
CA ALA A 60 -29.83 -1.70 5.81
C ALA A 60 -30.59 -0.37 5.92
N SER A 61 -30.11 0.65 5.20
CA SER A 61 -30.73 1.98 5.19
C SER A 61 -32.03 2.04 4.38
N SER A 62 -32.40 0.96 3.69
CA SER A 62 -33.65 0.89 2.94
C SER A 62 -34.84 0.71 3.90
N PRO A 63 -35.77 1.69 3.99
CA PRO A 63 -36.95 1.60 4.85
C PRO A 63 -37.85 0.40 4.51
N GLN A 64 -37.74 -0.11 3.28
CA GLN A 64 -38.51 -1.25 2.80
C GLN A 64 -38.00 -2.58 3.38
N THR A 65 -36.76 -2.63 3.87
CA THR A 65 -36.12 -3.86 4.37
C THR A 65 -36.23 -3.98 5.90
N TRP A 66 -36.19 -2.86 6.62
CA TRP A 66 -36.15 -2.85 8.09
C TRP A 66 -36.97 -1.69 8.66
N ASP A 67 -38.28 -1.88 8.81
CA ASP A 67 -39.17 -0.94 9.49
C ASP A 67 -39.25 -1.27 11.00
N ALA A 68 -38.09 -1.22 11.67
CA ALA A 68 -37.97 -1.55 13.10
C ALA A 68 -36.70 -0.93 13.73
N PRO A 69 -36.67 -0.71 15.07
CA PRO A 69 -35.49 -0.23 15.80
C PRO A 69 -34.21 -1.06 15.60
N VAL A 70 -34.36 -2.33 15.17
CA VAL A 70 -33.23 -3.21 14.83
C VAL A 70 -32.48 -2.71 13.59
N GLY A 71 -33.19 -2.11 12.62
CA GLY A 71 -32.58 -1.50 11.43
C GLY A 71 -31.69 -0.31 11.79
N GLU A 72 -32.15 0.57 12.68
CA GLU A 72 -31.37 1.73 13.14
C GLU A 72 -30.06 1.31 13.80
N ARG A 73 -30.11 0.33 14.73
CA ARG A 73 -28.91 -0.19 15.39
C ARG A 73 -27.93 -0.80 14.38
N TYR A 74 -28.43 -1.58 13.42
CA TYR A 74 -27.58 -2.20 12.41
C TYR A 74 -26.92 -1.16 11.49
N VAL A 75 -27.65 -0.10 11.12
CA VAL A 75 -27.11 1.02 10.34
C VAL A 75 -26.00 1.75 11.11
N GLU A 76 -26.18 1.96 12.41
CA GLU A 76 -25.17 2.61 13.26
C GLU A 76 -23.91 1.75 13.40
N GLU A 77 -24.06 0.46 13.69
CA GLU A 77 -22.93 -0.48 13.73
C GLU A 77 -22.19 -0.51 12.38
N MET A 78 -22.91 -0.51 11.26
CA MET A 78 -22.29 -0.43 9.93
C MET A 78 -21.54 0.89 9.68
N ARG A 79 -22.05 2.01 10.18
CA ARG A 79 -21.35 3.29 10.12
C ARG A 79 -20.05 3.26 10.93
N GLU A 80 -20.06 2.64 12.12
CA GLU A 80 -18.85 2.44 12.90
C GLU A 80 -17.83 1.58 12.15
N TRP A 81 -18.25 0.45 11.58
CA TRP A 81 -17.37 -0.43 10.80
C TRP A 81 -16.75 0.29 9.60
N ARG A 82 -17.53 1.10 8.87
CA ARG A 82 -17.02 1.91 7.76
C ARG A 82 -15.98 2.92 8.22
N THR A 83 -16.19 3.54 9.37
CA THR A 83 -15.24 4.48 9.97
C THR A 83 -13.95 3.78 10.37
N ARG A 84 -14.05 2.65 11.07
CA ARG A 84 -12.90 1.82 11.48
C ARG A 84 -12.11 1.33 10.26
N LEU A 85 -12.79 0.86 9.21
CA LEU A 85 -12.14 0.43 7.98
C LEU A 85 -11.40 1.58 7.29
N SER A 86 -11.98 2.79 7.26
CA SER A 86 -11.30 3.96 6.69
C SER A 86 -10.04 4.33 7.46
N LEU A 87 -10.05 4.25 8.79
CA LEU A 87 -8.87 4.49 9.62
C LEU A 87 -7.81 3.41 9.42
N TYR A 88 -8.24 2.15 9.38
CA TYR A 88 -7.35 1.02 9.16
C TYR A 88 -6.69 1.08 7.78
N ARG A 89 -7.45 1.39 6.73
CA ARG A 89 -6.92 1.62 5.38
C ARG A 89 -5.81 2.67 5.40
N HIS A 90 -6.13 3.84 5.95
CA HIS A 90 -5.17 4.94 6.01
C HIS A 90 -3.91 4.52 6.78
N SER A 91 -4.06 3.90 7.95
CA SER A 91 -2.93 3.44 8.76
C SER A 91 -2.03 2.43 8.03
N VAL A 92 -2.61 1.42 7.38
CA VAL A 92 -1.84 0.38 6.68
C VAL A 92 -1.11 0.95 5.46
N LEU A 93 -1.81 1.74 4.64
CA LEU A 93 -1.20 2.35 3.46
C LEU A 93 -0.10 3.35 3.87
N THR A 94 -0.31 4.12 4.94
CA THR A 94 0.71 5.04 5.46
C THR A 94 1.94 4.27 5.94
N ALA A 95 1.77 3.17 6.68
CA ALA A 95 2.90 2.35 7.11
C ALA A 95 3.73 1.82 5.94
N ILE A 96 3.08 1.34 4.86
CA ILE A 96 3.80 0.88 3.66
C ILE A 96 4.50 2.04 2.94
N SER A 97 3.83 3.18 2.81
CA SER A 97 4.39 4.38 2.17
C SER A 97 5.59 4.94 2.93
N ASP A 98 5.51 5.03 4.26
CA ASP A 98 6.56 5.56 5.12
C ASP A 98 7.79 4.64 5.10
N GLU A 99 7.58 3.33 5.17
CA GLU A 99 8.66 2.35 5.05
C GLU A 99 9.32 2.42 3.66
N ALA A 100 8.53 2.58 2.60
CA ALA A 100 9.05 2.74 1.25
C ALA A 100 9.83 4.06 1.08
N ALA A 101 9.41 5.14 1.74
CA ALA A 101 10.13 6.40 1.73
C ALA A 101 11.50 6.29 2.44
N GLY A 102 11.58 5.49 3.51
CA GLY A 102 12.81 5.19 4.23
C GLY A 102 13.72 4.17 3.53
N THR A 103 13.19 3.38 2.60
CA THR A 103 13.92 2.29 1.94
C THR A 103 14.56 2.75 0.62
N PRO A 104 15.88 2.64 0.42
CA PRO A 104 16.51 2.99 -0.85
C PRO A 104 16.06 2.05 -1.97
N ARG A 105 15.70 2.62 -3.12
CA ARG A 105 15.27 1.85 -4.32
C ARG A 105 16.42 1.12 -5.01
N TRP A 106 17.65 1.61 -4.83
CA TRP A 106 18.86 1.04 -5.42
C TRP A 106 19.89 0.81 -4.32
N VAL A 107 20.54 -0.35 -4.38
CA VAL A 107 21.57 -0.75 -3.41
C VAL A 107 22.84 -1.17 -4.15
N PRO A 108 24.04 -0.88 -3.61
CA PRO A 108 25.29 -1.32 -4.20
C PRO A 108 25.35 -2.84 -4.31
N SER A 109 25.81 -3.34 -5.46
CA SER A 109 26.18 -4.74 -5.61
C SER A 109 27.36 -5.04 -4.70
N LYS A 110 27.26 -6.09 -3.89
CA LYS A 110 28.39 -6.62 -3.11
C LYS A 110 29.41 -7.40 -3.97
N ALA A 111 29.27 -7.38 -5.30
CA ALA A 111 30.25 -8.01 -6.17
C ALA A 111 31.61 -7.37 -5.92
N ASP A 112 32.55 -8.17 -5.41
CA ASP A 112 33.96 -7.84 -5.21
C ASP A 112 34.42 -6.95 -6.36
N ALA A 113 34.75 -5.70 -6.04
CA ALA A 113 35.47 -4.86 -6.99
C ALA A 113 36.68 -5.69 -7.47
N PRO A 114 36.90 -5.86 -8.79
CA PRO A 114 38.08 -6.57 -9.24
C PRO A 114 39.29 -5.86 -8.64
N HIS A 115 39.97 -6.51 -7.69
CA HIS A 115 41.20 -6.02 -7.12
C HIS A 115 42.12 -5.73 -8.31
N ALA A 116 42.47 -4.46 -8.51
CA ALA A 116 43.50 -4.10 -9.45
C ALA A 116 44.74 -4.97 -9.13
N PHE A 117 45.20 -5.70 -10.13
CA PHE A 117 46.29 -6.68 -10.09
C PHE A 117 47.39 -6.34 -9.06
N PRO A 118 47.86 -7.31 -8.23
CA PRO A 118 49.11 -7.11 -7.52
C PRO A 118 50.26 -7.09 -8.54
N ALA A 119 51.04 -6.01 -8.50
CA ALA A 119 52.34 -5.90 -9.16
C ALA A 119 53.41 -6.72 -8.42
#